data_AF-A0A9D8T8N6-F1
#
_entry.id   AF-A0A9D8T8N6-F1
#
_cell.length_a   1.000
_cell.length_b   1.000
_cell.length_c   1.000
_cell.angle_alpha   90.00
_cell.angle_beta   90.00
_cell.angle_gamma   90.00
#
_symmetry.space_group_name_H-M   'P 1'
#
loop_
_entity.id
_entity.type
_entity.pdbx_description
1 polymer ?
#
loop_
_entity_poly.entity_id
_entity_poly.type
_entity_poly.pdbx_seq_one_letter_code
_entity_poly.pdbx_strand_id
1 'polypeptide(L)' 'MPIIEINDIHAPGLEIFSTLTEAQLRNELEPEKGIFIAESPKVIRVALQAGYQTLALLCENRHIQGDAADIIERCP' A
#
# COMPACT_ATOMS: atom_id res chain seq x y z
N MET A 1 3.43 9.13 8.84
CA MET A 1 2.01 8.67 8.77
C MET A 1 1.42 8.29 10.14
N PRO A 2 0.16 8.64 10.45
CA PRO A 2 -0.56 8.09 11.61
C PRO A 2 -0.91 6.61 11.40
N ILE A 3 -0.84 5.80 12.47
CA ILE A 3 -1.31 4.41 12.47
C ILE A 3 -2.82 4.42 12.73
N ILE A 4 -3.59 3.78 11.85
CA ILE A 4 -5.04 3.58 11.99
C ILE A 4 -5.28 2.09 12.20
N GLU A 5 -5.85 1.72 13.35
CA GLU A 5 -6.21 0.34 13.63
C GLU A 5 -7.50 -0.03 12.89
N ILE A 6 -7.47 -1.14 12.16
CA ILE A 6 -8.60 -1.64 11.39
C ILE A 6 -8.97 -3.02 11.92
N ASN A 7 -10.25 -3.19 12.26
CA ASN A 7 -10.81 -4.44 12.76
C ASN A 7 -11.95 -4.98 11.86
N ASP A 8 -12.24 -4.29 10.76
CA ASP A 8 -13.28 -4.65 9.78
C ASP A 8 -12.74 -4.46 8.37
N ILE A 9 -12.83 -5.51 7.54
CA ILE A 9 -12.37 -5.48 6.15
C ILE A 9 -13.24 -4.58 5.26
N HIS A 10 -14.42 -4.21 5.73
CA HIS A 10 -15.35 -3.30 5.05
C HIS A 10 -15.21 -1.85 5.51
N ALA A 11 -14.22 -1.52 6.35
CA ALA A 11 -14.02 -0.14 6.76
C ALA A 11 -13.69 0.77 5.55
N PRO A 12 -14.15 2.04 5.55
CA PRO A 12 -13.93 2.94 4.43
C PRO A 12 -12.45 3.12 4.10
N GLY A 13 -12.09 3.02 2.81
CA GLY A 13 -10.72 3.16 2.32
C GLY A 13 -9.96 1.85 2.18
N LEU A 14 -10.48 0.72 2.65
CA LEU A 14 -9.84 -0.60 2.45
C LEU A 14 -10.12 -1.21 1.08
N GLU A 15 -11.07 -0.68 0.32
CA GLU A 15 -11.43 -1.21 -1.01
C GLU A 15 -10.22 -1.35 -1.93
N ILE A 16 -9.24 -0.44 -1.82
CA ILE A 16 -7.98 -0.48 -2.59
C ILE A 16 -7.11 -1.70 -2.26
N PHE A 17 -7.27 -2.30 -1.09
CA PHE A 17 -6.52 -3.46 -0.63
C PHE A 17 -7.31 -4.77 -0.72
N SER A 18 -8.64 -4.72 -0.89
CA SER A 18 -9.50 -5.89 -0.71
C SER A 18 -10.48 -6.16 -1.85
N THR A 19 -11.10 -5.13 -2.44
CA THR A 19 -12.22 -5.31 -3.38
C THR A 19 -11.92 -4.85 -4.80
N LEU A 20 -11.02 -3.88 -4.99
CA LEU A 20 -10.65 -3.41 -6.32
C LEU A 20 -9.78 -4.44 -7.06
N THR A 21 -10.13 -4.69 -8.32
CA THR A 21 -9.35 -5.52 -9.22
C THR A 21 -8.15 -4.76 -9.78
N GLU A 22 -7.11 -5.48 -10.20
CA GLU A 22 -5.92 -4.87 -10.82
C GLU A 22 -6.27 -4.02 -12.05
N ALA A 23 -7.26 -4.44 -12.86
CA ALA A 23 -7.73 -3.66 -14.00
C ALA A 23 -8.34 -2.31 -13.58
N GLN A 24 -9.09 -2.29 -12.46
CA GLN A 24 -9.64 -1.07 -11.90
C GLN A 24 -8.55 -0.16 -11.32
N LEU A 25 -7.56 -0.74 -10.64
CA LEU A 25 -6.43 0.02 -10.08
C LEU A 25 -5.57 0.68 -11.15
N ARG A 26 -5.34 -0.01 -12.27
CA ARG A 26 -4.55 0.52 -13.40
C ARG A 26 -5.20 1.72 -14.10
N ASN A 27 -6.49 1.97 -13.87
CA ASN A 27 -7.27 3.06 -14.47
C ASN A 27 -7.05 3.17 -16.00
N GLU A 28 -7.68 2.28 -16.76
CA GLU A 28 -7.49 2.21 -18.23
C GLU A 28 -7.79 3.51 -18.97
N LEU A 29 -8.69 4.35 -18.43
CA LEU A 29 -9.09 5.62 -19.05
C LEU A 29 -8.06 6.74 -18.80
N GLU A 30 -7.43 6.75 -17.63
CA GLU A 30 -6.42 7.74 -17.23
C GLU A 30 -5.19 7.00 -16.64
N PRO A 31 -4.34 6.39 -17.49
CA PRO A 31 -3.23 5.54 -17.06
C PRO A 31 -2.24 6.26 -16.13
N GLU A 32 -2.09 7.57 -16.27
CA GLU A 32 -1.24 8.40 -15.43
C GLU A 32 -1.73 8.50 -13.97
N LYS A 33 -3.00 8.17 -13.73
CA LYS A 33 -3.59 8.06 -12.39
C LYS A 33 -3.66 6.61 -11.89
N GLY A 34 -3.17 5.67 -12.68
CA GLY A 34 -3.14 4.26 -12.34
C GLY A 34 -2.27 3.99 -11.11
N ILE A 35 -2.70 3.05 -10.29
CA ILE A 35 -1.98 2.57 -9.12
C ILE A 35 -1.87 1.05 -9.17
N PHE A 36 -1.02 0.48 -8.33
CA PHE A 36 -0.87 -0.96 -8.17
C PHE A 36 -0.57 -1.32 -6.72
N ILE A 37 -0.78 -2.58 -6.35
CA ILE A 37 -0.45 -3.11 -5.03
C ILE A 37 0.92 -3.78 -5.11
N ALA A 38 1.82 -3.38 -4.21
CA ALA A 38 3.10 -4.06 -3.99
C ALA A 38 2.99 -4.89 -2.69
N GLU A 39 3.06 -6.21 -2.80
CA GLU A 39 2.92 -7.11 -1.65
C GLU A 39 4.27 -7.66 -1.19
N SER A 40 4.47 -7.70 0.14
CA SER A 40 5.69 -8.08 0.87
C SER A 40 6.75 -6.98 0.97
N PRO A 41 7.52 -6.95 2.08
CA PRO A 41 8.58 -5.96 2.27
C PRO A 41 9.61 -5.91 1.13
N LYS A 42 9.93 -7.06 0.52
CA LYS A 42 10.89 -7.11 -0.59
C LYS A 42 10.40 -6.35 -1.82
N VAL A 43 9.15 -6.59 -2.24
CA VAL A 43 8.59 -5.97 -3.44
C VAL A 43 8.36 -4.47 -3.21
N ILE A 44 7.88 -4.10 -2.02
CA ILE A 44 7.69 -2.68 -1.66
C ILE A 44 9.03 -1.94 -1.72
N ARG A 45 10.12 -2.51 -1.21
CA ARG A 45 11.45 -1.90 -1.31
C ARG A 45 11.90 -1.70 -2.76
N VAL A 46 11.64 -2.66 -3.64
CA VAL A 46 11.96 -2.54 -5.07
C VAL A 46 11.16 -1.41 -5.71
N ALA A 47 9.87 -1.31 -5.43
CA ALA A 47 9.03 -0.22 -5.93
C ALA A 47 9.54 1.16 -5.46
N LEU A 48 9.85 1.29 -4.17
CA LEU A 48 10.42 2.52 -3.62
C LEU A 48 11.77 2.87 -4.24
N GLN A 49 12.63 1.88 -4.51
CA GLN A 49 13.92 2.09 -5.18
C GLN A 49 13.77 2.50 -6.65
N ALA A 50 12.71 2.04 -7.32
CA ALA A 50 12.38 2.45 -8.68
C ALA A 50 11.75 3.85 -8.78
N GLY A 51 11.54 4.53 -7.64
CA GLY A 51 11.01 5.90 -7.59
C GLY A 51 9.48 5.99 -7.49
N TYR A 52 8.79 4.87 -7.28
CA TYR A 52 7.35 4.92 -6.99
C TYR A 52 7.08 5.54 -5.62
N GLN A 53 5.97 6.28 -5.54
CA GLN A 53 5.51 6.90 -4.30
C GLN A 53 4.45 6.04 -3.62
N THR A 54 4.58 5.85 -2.31
CA THR A 54 3.59 5.16 -1.50
C THR A 54 2.36 6.04 -1.30
N LEU A 55 1.16 5.48 -1.48
CA LEU A 55 -0.10 6.15 -1.20
C LEU A 55 -0.68 5.76 0.16
N ALA A 56 -0.65 4.45 0.45
CA ALA A 56 -1.11 3.87 1.69
C ALA A 56 -0.35 2.57 1.97
N LEU A 57 -0.30 2.17 3.24
CA LEU A 57 0.25 0.90 3.69
C LEU A 57 -0.80 0.17 4.53
N LEU A 58 -0.96 -1.13 4.29
CA LEU A 58 -1.75 -2.03 5.12
C LEU A 58 -0.83 -3.16 5.59
N CYS A 59 -0.69 -3.32 6.90
CA CYS A 59 0.09 -4.40 7.49
C CYS A 59 -0.42 -4.74 8.91
N GLU A 60 -0.07 -5.92 9.39
CA GLU A 60 -0.30 -6.25 10.80
C GLU A 60 0.65 -5.47 11.72
N ASN A 61 0.21 -5.21 12.95
CA ASN A 61 0.97 -4.44 13.94
C ASN A 61 2.41 -4.96 14.14
N ARG A 62 2.62 -6.29 14.10
CA ARG A 62 3.94 -6.91 14.27
C ARG A 62 5.00 -6.42 13.26
N HIS A 63 4.58 -5.99 12.07
CA HIS A 63 5.48 -5.55 11.01
C HIS A 63 5.91 -4.09 11.18
N ILE A 64 5.17 -3.30 11.96
CA ILE A 64 5.46 -1.87 12.21
C ILE A 64 6.85 -1.70 12.83
N GLN A 65 7.18 -2.53 13.80
CA GLN A 65 8.50 -2.59 14.45
C GLN A 65 9.36 -3.74 13.91
N GLY A 66 8.89 -4.39 12.84
CA GLY A 66 9.48 -5.59 12.26
C GLY A 66 10.16 -5.30 10.92
N ASP A 67 9.93 -6.18 9.97
CA ASP A 67 10.51 -6.18 8.63
C ASP A 67 10.01 -5.09 7.67
N ALA A 68 9.02 -4.30 8.10
CA ALA A 68 8.49 -3.14 7.40
C ALA A 68 8.82 -1.80 8.09
N ALA A 69 9.57 -1.81 9.21
CA ALA A 69 9.92 -0.58 9.92
C ALA A 69 10.67 0.42 9.00
N ASP A 70 11.65 -0.06 8.24
CA ASP A 70 12.42 0.74 7.28
C ASP A 70 11.56 1.29 6.13
N ILE A 71 10.50 0.57 5.77
CA ILE A 71 9.54 1.00 4.74
C ILE A 71 8.70 2.16 5.28
N ILE A 72 8.16 2.01 6.50
CA ILE A 72 7.29 3.01 7.14
C ILE A 72 8.06 4.30 7.40
N GLU A 73 9.33 4.23 7.83
CA GLU A 73 10.20 5.40 8.02
C GLU A 73 10.44 6.22 6.74
N ARG A 74 10.37 5.57 5.57
CA ARG A 74 10.55 6.22 4.27
C ARG A 74 9.25 6.82 3.71
N CYS A 75 8.12 6.53 4.34
CA CYS A 75 6.83 7.09 3.93
C CYS A 75 6.62 8.47 4.59
N PRO A 76 6.12 9.47 3.83
CA PRO A 76 5.95 10.83 4.33
C PRO A 76 4.90 11.01 5.45
#